data_AF-A0A9Q1DJS3-F1
#
_entry.id   AF-A0A9Q1DJS3-F1
#
_cell.length_a   1.000
_cell.length_b   1.000
_cell.length_c   1.000
_cell.angle_alpha   90.00
_cell.angle_beta   90.00
_cell.angle_gamma   90.00
#
_symmetry.space_group_name_H-M   'P 1'
#
loop_
_entity.id
_entity.type
_entity.pdbx_description
1 polymer ?
#
loop_
_entity_poly.entity_id
_entity_poly.type
_entity_poly.pdbx_seq_one_letter_code
_entity_poly.pdbx_strand_id
1 'polypeptide(L)' 'MDIFVAILPVLLTIKPVLGFGIDPKLQIDIINELDLANATFGITQVAGLHNNSKAFLFR' A
#
# COMPACT_ATOMS: atom_id res chain seq x y z
N MET A 1 29.41 -28.73 6.67
CA MET A 1 28.92 -28.66 5.27
C MET A 1 27.39 -28.71 5.24
N ASP A 2 26.81 -29.26 6.29
CA ASP A 2 25.39 -29.56 6.48
C ASP A 2 24.53 -28.31 6.75
N ILE A 3 25.10 -27.30 7.42
CA ILE A 3 24.38 -26.06 7.75
C ILE A 3 24.03 -25.24 6.51
N PHE A 4 24.93 -25.20 5.51
CA PHE A 4 24.68 -24.51 4.25
C PHE A 4 23.62 -25.24 3.41
N VAL A 5 23.62 -26.57 3.45
CA VAL A 5 22.60 -27.41 2.79
C VAL A 5 21.23 -27.21 3.43
N ALA A 6 21.15 -26.97 4.75
CA ALA A 6 19.91 -26.68 5.45
C ALA A 6 19.40 -25.25 5.23
N ILE A 7 20.29 -24.25 5.15
CA ILE A 7 19.93 -22.83 5.04
C ILE A 7 19.51 -22.44 3.61
N LEU A 8 20.13 -23.02 2.58
CA LEU A 8 19.84 -22.72 1.18
C LEU A 8 18.36 -22.92 0.76
N PRO A 9 17.69 -24.04 1.09
CA PRO A 9 16.27 -24.21 0.75
C PRO A 9 15.37 -23.25 1.53
N VAL A 10 15.73 -22.90 2.77
CA VAL A 10 15.01 -21.89 3.56
C VAL A 10 15.13 -20.52 2.87
N LEU A 11 16.31 -20.13 2.41
CA LEU A 11 16.50 -18.84 1.71
C LEU A 11 15.71 -18.77 0.39
N LEU A 12 15.57 -19.88 -0.32
CA LEU A 12 14.85 -19.95 -1.59
C LEU A 12 13.31 -19.87 -1.41
N THR A 13 12.77 -20.28 -0.27
CA THR A 13 11.33 -20.24 0.02
C THR A 13 10.85 -18.92 0.62
N ILE A 14 11.74 -18.04 1.10
CA ILE A 14 11.37 -16.73 1.67
C ILE A 14 10.93 -15.75 0.57
N LYS A 15 11.50 -15.84 -0.65
CA LYS A 15 11.19 -14.92 -1.77
C LYS A 15 9.68 -14.85 -2.13
N PRO A 16 8.94 -15.97 -2.29
CA PRO A 16 7.51 -15.89 -2.58
C PRO A 16 6.67 -15.36 -1.40
N VAL A 17 7.15 -15.50 -0.15
CA VAL A 17 6.44 -14.97 1.04
C VAL A 17 6.56 -13.45 1.12
N LEU A 18 7.71 -12.88 0.74
CA LEU A 18 7.90 -11.42 0.70
C LEU A 18 7.05 -10.72 -0.38
N GLY A 19 6.56 -11.47 -1.38
CA GLY A 19 5.66 -10.97 -2.43
C GLY A 19 4.18 -11.25 -2.18
N PHE A 20 3.83 -11.91 -1.08
CA PHE A 20 2.44 -12.25 -0.77
C PHE A 20 1.71 -11.00 -0.24
N GLY A 21 0.83 -10.42 -1.06
CA GLY A 21 0.05 -9.22 -0.72
C GLY A 21 0.52 -7.93 -1.40
N ILE A 22 1.63 -7.97 -2.13
CA ILE A 22 2.13 -6.85 -2.95
C ILE A 22 1.99 -7.29 -4.40
N ASP A 23 0.76 -7.24 -4.96
CA ASP A 23 0.62 -7.28 -6.41
C ASP A 23 1.21 -5.96 -6.95
N PRO A 24 2.32 -5.99 -7.73
CA PRO A 24 2.94 -4.77 -8.23
C PRO A 24 2.01 -3.96 -9.16
N LYS A 25 0.95 -4.58 -9.67
CA LYS A 25 -0.10 -3.92 -10.45
C LYS A 25 -1.24 -3.38 -9.58
N LEU A 26 -1.36 -3.84 -8.34
CA LEU A 26 -2.33 -3.36 -7.38
C LEU A 26 -1.80 -2.10 -6.70
N GLN A 27 -1.84 -0.99 -7.44
CA GLN A 27 -1.62 0.33 -6.89
C GLN A 27 -2.98 0.94 -6.57
N ILE A 28 -3.30 1.08 -5.28
CA ILE A 28 -4.53 1.73 -4.83
C ILE A 28 -4.21 3.20 -4.54
N ASP A 29 -4.74 4.10 -5.36
CA ASP A 29 -4.70 5.54 -5.09
C ASP A 29 -5.89 5.94 -4.22
N ILE A 30 -5.68 5.88 -2.91
CA ILE A 30 -6.70 6.18 -1.89
C ILE A 30 -7.24 7.61 -2.04
N ILE A 31 -6.40 8.56 -2.49
CA ILE A 31 -6.80 9.96 -2.64
C ILE A 31 -7.78 10.10 -3.78
N ASN A 32 -7.51 9.46 -4.93
CA ASN A 32 -8.45 9.44 -6.04
C ASN A 32 -9.73 8.66 -5.71
N GLU A 33 -9.62 7.58 -4.96
CA GLU A 33 -10.80 6.80 -4.59
C GLU A 33 -11.73 7.59 -3.65
N LEU A 34 -11.17 8.33 -2.69
CA LEU A 34 -11.93 9.23 -1.81
C LEU A 34 -12.56 10.41 -2.54
N ASP A 35 -11.88 10.93 -3.56
CA ASP A 35 -12.38 12.00 -4.45
C ASP A 35 -13.51 11.49 -5.34
N LEU A 36 -13.37 10.29 -5.92
CA LEU A 36 -14.37 9.64 -6.78
C LEU A 36 -15.61 9.21 -6.01
N ALA A 37 -15.44 8.73 -4.77
CA ALA A 37 -16.52 8.44 -3.84
C ALA A 37 -17.20 9.71 -3.29
N ASN A 38 -16.75 10.89 -3.72
CA ASN A 38 -17.34 12.18 -3.44
C ASN A 38 -17.47 12.44 -1.92
N ALA A 39 -16.42 12.08 -1.17
CA ALA A 39 -16.29 12.18 0.30
C ALA A 39 -17.62 11.87 1.04
N THR A 40 -17.84 10.59 1.32
CA THR A 40 -18.99 10.09 2.08
C THR A 40 -19.02 10.60 3.54
N PHE A 41 -20.13 10.33 4.24
CA PHE A 41 -20.40 10.80 5.61
C PHE A 41 -19.18 10.72 6.54
N GLY A 42 -18.84 11.84 7.16
CA GLY A 42 -17.73 11.95 8.12
C GLY A 42 -16.40 12.36 7.50
N ILE A 43 -16.33 12.57 6.18
CA ILE A 43 -15.11 13.01 5.48
C ILE A 43 -15.37 14.37 4.83
N THR A 44 -14.45 15.32 5.00
CA THR A 44 -14.50 16.64 4.34
C THR A 44 -13.21 16.88 3.58
N GLN A 45 -13.31 17.15 2.27
CA GLN A 45 -12.15 17.52 1.45
C GLN A 45 -11.72 18.96 1.72
N VAL A 46 -10.42 19.16 1.91
CA VAL A 46 -9.78 20.46 2.19
C VAL A 46 -8.54 20.64 1.32
N ALA A 47 -8.05 21.88 1.21
CA ALA A 47 -6.80 22.16 0.50
C ALA A 47 -5.62 21.52 1.23
N GLY A 48 -4.74 20.85 0.47
CA GLY A 48 -3.51 20.25 0.97
C GLY A 48 -2.41 21.29 1.22
N LEU A 49 -1.31 20.85 1.84
CA LEU A 49 -0.17 21.70 2.18
C LEU A 49 0.55 22.27 0.94
N HIS A 50 0.60 21.51 -0.14
CA HIS A 50 1.24 21.92 -1.40
C HIS A 50 0.19 22.44 -2.38
N ASN A 51 0.59 23.37 -3.25
CA ASN A 51 -0.29 23.90 -4.28
C ASN A 51 -0.91 22.78 -5.12
N ASN A 52 -2.22 22.90 -5.38
CA ASN A 52 -3.05 21.89 -6.07
C ASN A 52 -3.11 20.50 -5.41
N SER A 53 -2.65 20.35 -4.16
CA SER A 53 -2.81 19.12 -3.40
C SER A 53 -4.18 19.08 -2.71
N LYS A 54 -4.75 17.89 -2.58
CA LYS A 54 -6.00 17.62 -1.87
C LYS A 54 -5.68 16.96 -0.54
N ALA A 55 -6.45 17.28 0.49
CA ALA A 55 -6.41 16.63 1.79
C ALA A 55 -7.84 16.31 2.27
N PHE A 56 -7.96 15.40 3.22
CA PHE A 56 -9.26 14.97 3.75
C PHE A 56 -9.24 15.00 5.27
N LEU A 57 -10.26 15.62 5.86
CA LEU A 57 -10.50 15.65 7.29
C LEU A 57 -11.56 14.60 7.66
N PHE A 58 -11.20 13.69 8.56
CA PHE A 58 -12.08 12.66 9.10
C PHE A 58 -12.63 13.14 10.44
N ARG A 59 -13.94 12.99 10.65
CA ARG A 59 -14.66 13.54 11.81
C ARG A 59 -15.43 12.49 12.59
#